data_AF-A0A3C1Z1Z9-F1
#
_entry.id   AF-A0A3C1Z1Z9-F1
#
_cell.length_a   1.000
_cell.length_b   1.000
_cell.length_c   1.000
_cell.angle_alpha   90.00
_cell.angle_beta   90.00
_cell.angle_gamma   90.00
#
_symmetry.space_group_name_H-M   'P 1'
#
loop_
_entity.id
_entity.type
_entity.pdbx_description
1 polymer ?
#
loop_
_entity_poly.entity_id
_entity_poly.type
_entity_poly.pdbx_seq_one_letter_code
_entity_poly.pdbx_strand_id
1 'polypeptide(L)'
;MNIAQVGPFHEAVSVSSEGPEGRTIASLTEELLRLGHDVTVFASGDSHTAGRLIPVAPLAMRAYPMPKRHLADALAMLALEKAFAMTPAFDMIHVHAGSAAFPLMRRSAIPVVATIYGPIDAPEVLRLHREFRELVLIATSTAQVQQAPDLNWQAVIPPESSRGEMNHEDLSARIAKAYESVYEWRTLRRPADRQDRALALCQGV
;
A
#
# COMPACT_ATOMS: atom_id res chain seq x y z
N MET A 1 3.13 8.24 -14.25
CA MET A 1 3.06 8.87 -12.91
C MET A 1 4.34 8.57 -12.16
N ASN A 2 4.76 9.49 -11.29
CA ASN A 2 5.80 9.29 -10.30
C ASN A 2 5.15 8.78 -9.00
N ILE A 3 5.34 7.50 -8.68
CA ILE A 3 4.67 6.79 -7.59
C ILE A 3 5.67 6.45 -6.48
N ALA A 4 5.33 6.76 -5.24
CA ALA A 4 6.07 6.29 -4.07
C ALA A 4 5.36 5.11 -3.41
N GLN A 5 6.04 3.97 -3.32
CA GLN A 5 5.61 2.83 -2.51
C GLN A 5 6.28 2.92 -1.13
N VAL A 6 5.51 2.99 -0.05
CA VAL A 6 6.01 2.95 1.33
C VAL A 6 5.85 1.53 1.87
N GLY A 7 6.97 0.84 2.05
CA GLY A 7 6.99 -0.55 2.49
C GLY A 7 6.68 -0.74 3.98
N PRO A 8 6.45 -1.99 4.41
CA PRO A 8 5.97 -2.31 5.76
C PRO A 8 7.07 -2.32 6.84
N PHE A 9 8.34 -2.30 6.44
CA PHE A 9 9.55 -2.32 7.31
C PHE A 9 9.74 -3.53 8.24
N HIS A 10 8.70 -4.31 8.51
CA HIS A 10 8.85 -5.58 9.22
C HIS A 10 9.48 -6.67 8.34
N GLU A 11 9.38 -6.55 7.02
CA GLU A 11 10.00 -7.41 6.01
C GLU A 11 10.57 -6.63 4.84
N ALA A 12 11.53 -7.23 4.14
CA ALA A 12 12.17 -6.64 2.98
C ALA A 12 11.22 -6.70 1.77
N VAL A 13 11.29 -5.70 0.90
CA VAL A 13 10.58 -5.71 -0.38
C VAL A 13 11.43 -6.48 -1.37
N SER A 14 11.00 -7.68 -1.73
CA SER A 14 11.67 -8.55 -2.70
C SER A 14 10.71 -9.62 -3.19
N VAL A 15 10.85 -10.05 -4.45
CA VAL A 15 10.18 -11.24 -4.99
C VAL A 15 10.51 -12.50 -4.17
N SER A 16 11.68 -12.52 -3.51
CA SER A 16 12.13 -13.59 -2.61
C SER A 16 11.84 -13.31 -1.13
N SER A 17 11.05 -12.27 -0.81
CA SER A 17 10.73 -11.95 0.58
C SER A 17 9.97 -13.11 1.23
N GLU A 18 10.22 -13.36 2.52
CA GLU A 18 9.52 -14.41 3.27
C GLU A 18 8.02 -14.10 3.42
N GLY A 19 7.67 -12.83 3.58
CA GLY A 19 6.28 -12.44 3.75
C GLY A 19 5.59 -11.97 2.48
N PRO A 20 4.25 -12.05 2.48
CA PRO A 20 3.44 -11.79 1.30
C PRO A 20 3.39 -10.31 0.92
N GLU A 21 3.61 -9.39 1.86
CA GLU A 21 3.53 -7.95 1.60
C GLU A 21 4.73 -7.51 0.78
N GLY A 22 5.93 -7.92 1.21
CA GLY A 22 7.19 -7.63 0.52
C GLY A 22 7.23 -8.17 -0.92
N ARG A 23 6.66 -9.36 -1.15
CA ARG A 23 6.52 -9.93 -2.50
C ARG A 23 5.52 -9.14 -3.35
N THR A 24 4.34 -8.86 -2.79
CA THR A 24 3.30 -8.09 -3.48
C THR A 24 3.82 -6.72 -3.92
N ILE A 25 4.55 -6.02 -3.06
CA ILE A 25 5.12 -4.70 -3.39
C ILE A 25 6.18 -4.82 -4.48
N ALA A 26 7.03 -5.85 -4.45
CA ALA A 26 8.05 -6.08 -5.46
C ALA A 26 7.43 -6.35 -6.85
N SER A 27 6.49 -7.30 -6.94
CA SER A 27 5.77 -7.62 -8.18
C SER A 27 4.99 -6.41 -8.70
N LEU A 28 4.27 -5.71 -7.81
CA LEU A 28 3.53 -4.49 -8.17
C LEU A 28 4.48 -3.42 -8.72
N THR A 29 5.67 -3.27 -8.14
CA THR A 29 6.65 -2.29 -8.62
C THR A 29 7.12 -2.62 -10.03
N GLU A 30 7.46 -3.89 -10.30
CA GLU A 30 7.86 -4.35 -11.64
C GLU A 30 6.78 -4.09 -12.69
N GLU A 31 5.53 -4.43 -12.37
CA GLU A 31 4.41 -4.23 -13.28
C GLU A 31 4.09 -2.74 -13.50
N LEU A 32 4.13 -1.90 -12.46
CA LEU A 32 3.94 -0.46 -12.64
C LEU A 32 5.03 0.17 -13.52
N LEU A 33 6.27 -0.31 -13.44
CA LEU A 33 7.34 0.11 -14.36
C LEU A 33 7.04 -0.35 -15.80
N ARG A 34 6.55 -1.58 -16.00
CA ARG A 34 6.11 -2.08 -17.33
C ARG A 34 4.95 -1.26 -17.90
N LEU A 35 4.08 -0.73 -17.04
CA LEU A 35 3.00 0.18 -17.42
C LEU A 35 3.47 1.62 -17.69
N GLY A 36 4.77 1.93 -17.52
CA GLY A 36 5.37 3.22 -17.84
C GLY A 36 5.30 4.25 -16.70
N HIS A 37 5.05 3.82 -15.46
CA HIS A 37 5.21 4.67 -14.28
C HIS A 37 6.68 4.73 -13.84
N ASP A 38 7.07 5.81 -13.18
CA ASP A 38 8.32 5.88 -12.41
C ASP A 38 8.00 5.53 -10.96
N VAL A 39 8.70 4.55 -10.39
CA VAL A 39 8.40 4.01 -9.06
C VAL A 39 9.60 4.12 -8.15
N THR A 40 9.40 4.82 -7.03
CA THR A 40 10.34 4.85 -5.90
C THR A 40 9.80 4.02 -4.74
N VAL A 41 10.62 3.15 -4.18
CA VAL A 41 10.26 2.28 -3.05
C VAL A 41 11.02 2.72 -1.81
N PHE A 42 10.30 3.13 -0.77
CA PHE A 42 10.86 3.41 0.55
C PHE A 42 10.76 2.16 1.41
N ALA A 43 11.89 1.51 1.66
CA ALA A 43 11.93 0.23 2.37
C ALA A 43 13.25 0.08 3.14
N SER A 44 13.52 -1.11 3.66
CA SER A 44 14.81 -1.46 4.25
C SER A 44 15.88 -1.69 3.17
N GLY A 45 17.15 -1.49 3.52
CA GLY A 45 18.30 -1.57 2.62
C GLY A 45 18.63 -2.98 2.11
N ASP A 46 18.09 -4.02 2.74
CA ASP A 46 18.11 -5.42 2.28
C ASP A 46 16.97 -5.74 1.29
N SER A 47 16.19 -4.75 0.88
CA SER A 47 15.18 -4.90 -0.17
C SER A 47 15.80 -5.00 -1.57
N HIS A 48 15.21 -5.82 -2.43
CA HIS A 48 15.59 -6.00 -3.83
C HIS A 48 14.35 -5.73 -4.70
N THR A 49 14.34 -4.59 -5.39
CA THR A 49 13.20 -4.12 -6.19
C THR A 49 13.69 -3.53 -7.51
N ALA A 50 12.87 -3.63 -8.55
CA ALA A 50 13.15 -3.02 -9.86
C ALA A 50 13.01 -1.48 -9.85
N GLY A 51 12.28 -0.93 -8.88
CA GLY A 51 12.13 0.52 -8.71
C GLY A 51 13.33 1.18 -8.02
N ARG A 52 13.32 2.51 -7.92
CA ARG A 52 14.35 3.24 -7.18
C ARG A 52 14.19 3.00 -5.68
N LEU A 53 15.10 2.26 -5.06
CA LEU A 53 15.09 2.04 -3.62
C LEU A 53 15.61 3.28 -2.86
N ILE A 54 14.84 3.73 -1.86
CA ILE A 54 15.27 4.67 -0.82
C ILE A 54 15.31 3.91 0.52
N PRO A 55 16.51 3.56 1.02
CA PRO A 55 16.64 2.82 2.27
C PRO A 55 16.36 3.75 3.47
N VAL A 56 15.41 3.37 4.32
CA VAL A 56 15.08 4.10 5.57
C VAL A 56 15.63 3.40 6.82
N ALA A 57 15.93 2.10 6.70
CA ALA A 57 16.65 1.30 7.68
C ALA A 57 17.62 0.36 6.94
N PRO A 58 18.71 -0.12 7.56
CA PRO A 58 19.65 -1.02 6.88
C PRO A 58 19.05 -2.41 6.61
N LEU A 59 18.24 -2.93 7.54
CA LEU A 59 17.63 -4.26 7.46
C LEU A 59 16.14 -4.17 7.81
N ALA A 60 15.35 -5.08 7.27
CA ALA A 60 13.98 -5.28 7.71
C ALA A 60 13.94 -5.75 9.18
N MET A 61 12.89 -5.36 9.92
CA MET A 61 12.87 -5.60 11.38
C MET A 61 12.88 -7.08 11.75
N ARG A 62 12.39 -7.97 10.88
CA ARG A 62 12.43 -9.43 11.08
C ARG A 62 13.81 -10.06 10.80
N ALA A 63 14.67 -9.39 10.02
CA ALA A 63 15.99 -9.91 9.66
C ALA A 63 17.03 -9.81 10.79
N TYR A 64 16.74 -9.06 11.86
CA TYR A 64 17.61 -9.00 13.05
C TYR A 64 17.52 -10.31 13.86
N PRO A 65 18.64 -10.79 14.44
CA PRO A 65 18.64 -11.97 15.32
C PRO A 65 17.62 -11.88 16.46
N MET A 66 17.44 -10.67 16.99
CA MET A 66 16.33 -10.32 17.86
C MET A 66 15.40 -9.34 17.10
N PRO A 67 14.25 -9.79 16.59
CA PRO A 67 13.39 -8.99 15.73
C PRO A 67 12.94 -7.68 16.38
N LYS A 68 13.13 -6.56 15.67
CA LYS A 68 12.81 -5.20 16.16
C LYS A 68 11.42 -4.72 15.71
N ARG A 69 10.42 -5.60 15.81
CA ARG A 69 9.07 -5.38 15.22
C ARG A 69 8.42 -4.05 15.63
N HIS A 70 8.67 -3.60 16.85
CA HIS A 70 8.17 -2.34 17.40
C HIS A 70 8.61 -1.08 16.63
N LEU A 71 9.63 -1.16 15.78
CA LEU A 71 10.11 -0.02 14.98
C LEU A 71 9.47 0.06 13.58
N ALA A 72 8.77 -0.98 13.12
CA ALA A 72 8.27 -1.04 11.74
C ALA A 72 7.36 0.16 11.41
N ASP A 73 6.38 0.45 12.27
CA ASP A 73 5.45 1.57 12.11
C ASP A 73 6.16 2.93 12.17
N ALA A 74 7.15 3.07 13.05
CA ALA A 74 7.94 4.30 13.15
C ALA A 74 8.78 4.56 11.90
N LEU A 75 9.36 3.50 11.31
CA LEU A 75 10.10 3.58 10.06
C LEU A 75 9.21 3.88 8.86
N ALA A 76 7.98 3.36 8.85
CA ALA A 76 7.00 3.69 7.83
C ALA A 76 6.57 5.17 7.89
N MET A 77 6.37 5.72 9.09
CA MET A 77 6.12 7.15 9.26
C MET A 77 7.31 8.00 8.79
N LEU A 78 8.54 7.58 9.10
CA LEU A 78 9.76 8.25 8.63
C LEU A 78 9.90 8.17 7.10
N ALA A 79 9.55 7.04 6.50
CA ALA A 79 9.53 6.86 5.06
C ALA A 79 8.53 7.80 4.37
N LEU A 80 7.34 7.93 4.95
CA LEU A 80 6.32 8.84 4.46
C LEU A 80 6.75 10.31 4.56
N GLU A 81 7.35 10.71 5.69
CA GLU A 81 7.93 12.05 5.85
C GLU A 81 9.03 12.33 4.80
N LYS A 82 9.92 11.36 4.57
CA LYS A 82 10.94 11.47 3.51
C LYS A 82 10.30 11.63 2.13
N ALA A 83 9.25 10.87 1.83
CA ALA A 83 8.53 10.97 0.56
C ALA A 83 7.88 12.35 0.37
N PHE A 84 7.30 12.94 1.42
CA PHE A 84 6.74 14.30 1.39
C PHE A 84 7.79 15.38 1.15
N ALA A 85 9.02 15.19 1.65
CA ALA A 85 10.12 16.13 1.50
C ALA A 85 10.83 16.06 0.14
N MET A 86 10.57 15.03 -0.68
CA MET A 86 11.25 14.87 -1.97
C MET A 86 10.78 15.88 -3.02
N THR A 87 11.72 16.29 -3.88
CA THR A 87 11.48 17.14 -5.03
C THR A 87 12.06 16.51 -6.30
N PRO A 88 11.31 16.49 -7.44
CA PRO A 88 9.91 16.90 -7.54
C PRO A 88 8.99 16.02 -6.68
N ALA A 89 7.84 16.57 -6.28
CA ALA A 89 6.86 15.82 -5.50
C ALA A 89 6.31 14.63 -6.31
N PHE A 90 5.91 13.57 -5.61
CA PHE A 90 5.24 12.42 -6.22
C PHE A 90 3.82 12.77 -6.65
N ASP A 91 3.33 12.12 -7.72
CA ASP A 91 1.93 12.22 -8.14
C ASP A 91 1.01 11.48 -7.16
N MET A 92 1.51 10.39 -6.56
CA MET A 92 0.79 9.51 -5.64
C MET A 92 1.75 8.83 -4.67
N ILE A 93 1.29 8.59 -3.43
CA ILE A 93 1.94 7.71 -2.47
C ILE A 93 1.01 6.54 -2.15
N HIS A 94 1.55 5.32 -2.14
CA HIS A 94 0.85 4.12 -1.72
C HIS A 94 1.52 3.53 -0.48
N VAL A 95 0.75 3.41 0.60
CA VAL A 95 1.23 2.96 1.90
C VAL A 95 0.84 1.50 2.14
N HIS A 96 1.84 0.68 2.45
CA HIS A 96 1.68 -0.74 2.81
C HIS A 96 1.96 -0.99 4.30
N ALA A 97 1.90 0.05 5.13
CA ALA A 97 2.45 0.02 6.47
C ALA A 97 1.46 0.54 7.53
N GLY A 98 0.51 -0.33 7.89
CA GLY A 98 -0.36 -0.18 9.05
C GLY A 98 -1.15 1.13 9.17
N SER A 99 -1.92 1.23 10.25
CA SER A 99 -2.73 2.43 10.55
C SER A 99 -1.93 3.56 11.20
N ALA A 100 -0.67 3.31 11.60
CA ALA A 100 0.22 4.34 12.15
C ALA A 100 0.47 5.49 11.17
N ALA A 101 0.37 5.25 9.86
CA ALA A 101 0.54 6.27 8.82
C ALA A 101 -0.68 7.20 8.66
N PHE A 102 -1.86 6.83 9.18
CA PHE A 102 -3.12 7.54 8.91
C PHE A 102 -3.10 9.05 9.25
N PRO A 103 -2.54 9.50 10.40
CA PRO A 103 -2.47 10.92 10.71
C PRO A 103 -1.68 11.73 9.66
N LEU A 104 -0.62 11.16 9.11
CA LEU A 104 0.19 11.79 8.06
C LEU A 104 -0.53 11.77 6.72
N MET A 105 -1.18 10.65 6.38
CA MET A 105 -2.00 10.54 5.17
C MET A 105 -3.11 11.60 5.12
N ARG A 106 -3.83 11.81 6.23
CA ARG A 106 -4.91 12.81 6.36
C ARG A 106 -4.43 14.24 6.05
N ARG A 107 -3.17 14.54 6.38
CA ARG A 107 -2.57 15.87 6.25
C ARG A 107 -1.81 16.07 4.94
N SER A 108 -1.72 15.03 4.11
CA SER A 108 -0.94 15.06 2.88
C SER A 108 -1.60 15.95 1.82
N ALA A 109 -0.78 16.81 1.19
CA ALA A 109 -1.15 17.50 -0.04
C ALA A 109 -1.03 16.59 -1.28
N ILE A 110 -0.18 15.57 -1.19
CA ILE A 110 -0.01 14.53 -2.22
C ILE A 110 -1.14 13.51 -2.05
N PRO A 111 -1.80 13.06 -3.13
CA PRO A 111 -2.74 11.95 -3.05
C PRO A 111 -2.09 10.71 -2.41
N VAL A 112 -2.75 10.13 -1.39
CA VAL A 112 -2.29 8.91 -0.72
C VAL A 112 -3.40 7.87 -0.71
N VAL A 113 -3.01 6.61 -0.91
CA VAL A 113 -3.85 5.42 -0.69
C VAL A 113 -3.13 4.44 0.22
N ALA A 114 -3.86 3.56 0.91
CA ALA A 114 -3.26 2.52 1.73
C ALA A 114 -3.92 1.15 1.50
N THR A 115 -3.10 0.11 1.37
CA THR A 115 -3.58 -1.27 1.45
C THR A 115 -3.60 -1.71 2.91
N ILE A 116 -4.76 -2.17 3.38
CA ILE A 116 -4.92 -2.67 4.74
C ILE A 116 -4.62 -4.16 4.76
N TYR A 117 -3.47 -4.49 5.32
CA TYR A 117 -3.06 -5.86 5.59
C TYR A 117 -3.58 -6.34 6.94
N GLY A 118 -3.99 -7.62 6.98
CA GLY A 118 -4.45 -8.28 8.20
C GLY A 118 -5.90 -7.99 8.59
N PRO A 119 -6.41 -8.68 9.62
CA PRO A 119 -7.80 -8.54 10.07
C PRO A 119 -8.10 -7.15 10.65
N ILE A 120 -9.36 -6.74 10.55
CA ILE A 120 -9.91 -5.53 11.20
C ILE A 120 -11.05 -5.91 12.17
N ASP A 121 -10.80 -6.93 12.99
CA ASP A 121 -11.79 -7.59 13.85
C ASP A 121 -11.81 -7.07 15.29
N ALA A 122 -10.72 -6.46 15.76
CA ALA A 122 -10.64 -5.90 17.10
C ALA A 122 -11.37 -4.54 17.23
N PRO A 123 -12.10 -4.28 18.34
CA PRO A 123 -12.80 -3.01 18.58
C PRO A 123 -11.89 -1.78 18.48
N GLU A 124 -10.67 -1.85 18.98
CA GLU A 124 -9.68 -0.76 18.95
C GLU A 124 -9.23 -0.49 17.51
N VAL A 125 -9.03 -1.54 16.72
CA VAL A 125 -8.66 -1.44 15.30
C VAL A 125 -9.80 -0.78 14.53
N LEU A 126 -11.05 -1.20 14.75
CA LEU A 126 -12.22 -0.58 14.12
C LEU A 126 -12.39 0.88 14.52
N ARG A 127 -12.25 1.20 15.81
CA ARG A 127 -12.32 2.59 16.30
C ARG A 127 -11.28 3.47 15.61
N LEU A 128 -10.05 2.97 15.50
CA LEU A 128 -8.96 3.68 14.83
C LEU A 128 -9.28 3.88 13.34
N HIS A 129 -9.69 2.85 12.61
CA HIS A 129 -9.98 2.99 11.18
C HIS A 129 -11.17 3.93 10.92
N ARG A 130 -12.20 3.88 11.77
CA ARG A 130 -13.38 4.76 11.67
C ARG A 130 -13.08 6.23 11.96
N GLU A 131 -12.13 6.50 12.85
CA GLU A 131 -11.62 7.85 13.05
C GLU A 131 -11.09 8.42 11.73
N PHE A 132 -10.48 7.59 10.89
CA PHE A 132 -9.90 7.95 9.59
C PHE A 132 -10.69 7.43 8.37
N ARG A 133 -12.01 7.31 8.50
CA ARG A 133 -12.88 6.71 7.47
C ARG A 133 -12.85 7.42 6.11
N GLU A 134 -12.37 8.65 6.04
CA GLU A 134 -12.21 9.42 4.81
C GLU A 134 -11.00 9.02 3.97
N LEU A 135 -10.00 8.35 4.57
CA LEU A 135 -8.80 7.90 3.86
C LEU A 135 -9.14 6.87 2.80
N VAL A 136 -8.37 6.88 1.70
CA VAL A 136 -8.62 5.99 0.56
C VAL A 136 -7.95 4.65 0.83
N LEU A 137 -8.77 3.62 1.04
CA LEU A 137 -8.31 2.30 1.48
C LEU A 137 -8.54 1.22 0.43
N ILE A 138 -7.63 0.26 0.39
CA ILE A 138 -7.72 -0.96 -0.43
C ILE A 138 -7.75 -2.14 0.55
N ALA A 139 -8.79 -2.97 0.43
CA ALA A 139 -8.91 -4.18 1.22
C ALA A 139 -8.16 -5.32 0.53
N THR A 140 -7.61 -6.23 1.33
CA THR A 140 -7.03 -7.50 0.87
C THR A 140 -8.06 -8.63 0.87
N SER A 141 -9.19 -8.46 1.55
CA SER A 141 -10.27 -9.46 1.58
C SER A 141 -11.66 -8.85 1.65
N THR A 142 -12.66 -9.60 1.15
CA THR A 142 -14.07 -9.22 1.28
C THR A 142 -14.53 -9.22 2.74
N ALA A 143 -13.90 -10.01 3.61
CA ALA A 143 -14.17 -10.04 5.04
C ALA A 143 -13.87 -8.68 5.71
N GLN A 144 -12.80 -7.98 5.29
CA GLN A 144 -12.53 -6.61 5.78
C GLN A 144 -13.68 -5.67 5.41
N VAL A 145 -14.15 -5.72 4.16
CA VAL A 145 -15.27 -4.87 3.72
C VAL A 145 -16.55 -5.20 4.48
N GLN A 146 -16.84 -6.48 4.76
CA GLN A 146 -18.00 -6.89 5.54
C GLN A 146 -17.92 -6.46 7.00
N GLN A 147 -16.72 -6.48 7.59
CA GLN A 147 -16.48 -6.11 8.99
C GLN A 147 -16.60 -4.60 9.22
N ALA A 148 -16.21 -3.79 8.23
CA ALA A 148 -16.28 -2.33 8.29
C ALA A 148 -16.74 -1.72 6.95
N PRO A 149 -18.02 -1.89 6.57
CA PRO A 149 -18.54 -1.43 5.29
C PRO A 149 -18.63 0.09 5.19
N ASP A 150 -18.50 0.79 6.32
CA ASP A 150 -18.54 2.24 6.44
C ASP A 150 -17.21 2.94 6.13
N LEU A 151 -16.12 2.19 5.90
CA LEU A 151 -14.84 2.76 5.50
C LEU A 151 -14.80 3.01 3.98
N ASN A 152 -13.95 3.96 3.57
CA ASN A 152 -13.79 4.35 2.17
C ASN A 152 -12.91 3.35 1.38
N TRP A 153 -13.44 2.14 1.21
CA TRP A 153 -12.87 1.08 0.38
C TRP A 153 -13.06 1.38 -1.10
N GLN A 154 -11.96 1.43 -1.86
CA GLN A 154 -12.00 1.62 -3.33
C GLN A 154 -11.91 0.30 -4.10
N ALA A 155 -11.28 -0.72 -3.51
CA ALA A 155 -11.13 -2.01 -4.14
C ALA A 155 -10.89 -3.11 -3.10
N VAL A 156 -11.16 -4.36 -3.50
CA VAL A 156 -10.66 -5.57 -2.85
C VAL A 156 -9.62 -6.19 -3.76
N ILE A 157 -8.35 -6.13 -3.37
CA ILE A 157 -7.21 -6.67 -4.13
C ILE A 157 -6.48 -7.69 -3.24
N PRO A 158 -6.73 -9.00 -3.43
CA PRO A 158 -6.07 -10.05 -2.65
C PRO A 158 -4.55 -10.06 -2.88
N PRO A 159 -3.75 -10.45 -1.87
CA PRO A 159 -2.32 -10.62 -2.04
C PRO A 159 -2.04 -11.80 -2.98
N GLU A 160 -0.91 -11.76 -3.68
CA GLU A 160 -0.54 -12.75 -4.72
C GLU A 160 -0.56 -14.20 -4.22
N SER A 161 -0.31 -14.42 -2.93
CA SER A 161 -0.36 -15.75 -2.30
C SER A 161 -1.76 -16.36 -2.18
N SER A 162 -2.82 -15.67 -2.60
CA SER A 162 -4.21 -16.01 -2.24
C SER A 162 -5.02 -16.73 -3.33
N ARG A 163 -4.43 -17.09 -4.48
CA ARG A 163 -5.14 -17.84 -5.54
C ARG A 163 -4.23 -18.89 -6.20
N GLY A 164 -4.76 -20.11 -6.35
CA GLY A 164 -4.08 -21.25 -6.99
C GLY A 164 -4.06 -21.19 -8.53
N GLU A 165 -3.27 -22.10 -9.12
CA GLU A 165 -3.15 -22.52 -10.54
C GLU A 165 -3.11 -21.47 -11.67
N MET A 166 -3.11 -20.15 -11.40
CA MET A 166 -2.81 -19.14 -12.42
C MET A 166 -1.31 -18.90 -12.57
N ASN A 167 -0.86 -18.63 -13.80
CA ASN A 167 0.50 -18.17 -14.05
C ASN A 167 0.77 -16.87 -13.27
N HIS A 168 1.92 -16.81 -12.59
CA HIS A 168 2.27 -15.70 -11.70
C HIS A 168 2.32 -14.35 -12.44
N GLU A 169 2.84 -14.32 -13.67
CA GLU A 169 2.91 -13.09 -14.49
C GLU A 169 1.54 -12.51 -14.83
N ASP A 170 0.58 -13.34 -15.25
CA ASP A 170 -0.77 -12.87 -15.57
C ASP A 170 -1.50 -12.34 -14.34
N LEU A 171 -1.25 -12.91 -13.16
CA LEU A 171 -1.83 -12.44 -11.91
C LEU A 171 -1.24 -11.09 -11.49
N SER A 172 0.08 -10.96 -11.49
CA SER A 172 0.77 -9.71 -11.11
C SER A 172 0.33 -8.55 -12.01
N ALA A 173 0.26 -8.76 -13.33
CA ALA A 173 -0.21 -7.73 -14.27
C ALA A 173 -1.65 -7.28 -13.99
N ARG A 174 -2.56 -8.21 -13.66
CA ARG A 174 -3.96 -7.89 -13.32
C ARG A 174 -4.06 -7.13 -12.01
N ILE A 175 -3.30 -7.54 -11.00
CA ILE A 175 -3.21 -6.83 -9.71
C ILE A 175 -2.70 -5.42 -9.93
N ALA A 176 -1.64 -5.24 -10.71
CA ALA A 176 -1.09 -3.93 -11.02
C ALA A 176 -2.09 -3.03 -11.74
N LYS A 177 -2.86 -3.56 -12.71
CA LYS A 177 -3.94 -2.82 -13.36
C LYS A 177 -5.06 -2.41 -12.41
N ALA A 178 -5.40 -3.25 -11.43
CA ALA A 178 -6.37 -2.88 -10.40
C ALA A 178 -5.85 -1.73 -9.51
N TYR A 179 -4.58 -1.78 -9.11
CA TYR A 179 -3.94 -0.69 -8.38
C TYR A 179 -3.84 0.60 -9.19
N GLU A 180 -3.39 0.52 -10.45
CA GLU A 180 -3.30 1.67 -11.37
C GLU A 180 -4.67 2.36 -11.50
N SER A 181 -5.76 1.60 -11.65
CA SER A 181 -7.12 2.14 -11.71
C SER A 181 -7.50 2.95 -10.46
N VAL A 182 -7.11 2.47 -9.27
CA VAL A 182 -7.32 3.22 -8.00
C VAL A 182 -6.44 4.47 -7.96
N TYR A 183 -5.20 4.39 -8.45
CA TYR A 183 -4.28 5.53 -8.49
C TYR A 183 -4.79 6.64 -9.42
N GLU A 184 -5.24 6.27 -10.63
CA GLU A 184 -5.85 7.20 -11.58
C GLU A 184 -7.10 7.85 -10.99
N TRP A 185 -8.02 7.06 -10.41
CA TRP A 185 -9.21 7.59 -9.76
C TRP A 185 -8.87 8.62 -8.67
N ARG A 186 -7.84 8.33 -7.87
CA ARG A 186 -7.44 9.17 -6.74
C ARG A 186 -6.69 10.43 -7.17
N THR A 187 -5.93 10.38 -8.27
CA THR A 187 -5.17 11.53 -8.80
C THR A 187 -5.98 12.45 -9.69
N LEU A 188 -6.96 11.91 -10.45
CA LEU A 188 -7.78 12.70 -11.38
C LEU A 188 -8.90 13.52 -10.70
N ARG A 189 -9.35 13.14 -9.50
CA ARG A 189 -10.44 13.85 -8.80
C ARG A 189 -9.95 15.14 -8.12
N ARG A 190 -10.58 16.27 -8.50
CA ARG A 190 -10.42 17.55 -7.81
C ARG A 190 -11.00 17.47 -6.39
N PRO A 191 -10.52 18.29 -5.43
CA PRO A 191 -11.01 18.29 -4.06
C PRO A 191 -12.54 18.43 -3.89
N ALA A 192 -13.23 19.03 -4.87
CA ALA A 192 -14.67 19.29 -4.85
C ALA A 192 -15.54 18.03 -5.12
N ASP A 193 -15.01 16.97 -5.72
CA ASP A 193 -15.80 15.80 -6.16
C ASP A 193 -15.77 14.64 -5.13
N ARG A 194 -15.40 14.92 -3.88
CA ARG A 194 -15.12 13.91 -2.84
C ARG A 194 -16.36 13.37 -2.11
N GLN A 195 -17.58 13.84 -2.42
CA GLN A 195 -18.80 13.42 -1.70
C GLN A 195 -19.64 12.31 -2.36
N ASP A 196 -19.42 11.94 -3.62
CA ASP A 196 -20.27 10.95 -4.29
C ASP A 196 -19.49 9.71 -4.77
N ARG A 197 -19.58 8.65 -3.97
CA ARG A 197 -20.08 7.29 -4.31
C ARG A 197 -19.48 6.22 -3.41
N ALA A 198 -20.33 5.60 -2.59
CA ALA A 198 -20.16 4.24 -2.11
C ALA A 198 -20.78 3.27 -3.13
N LEU A 199 -20.13 2.12 -3.33
CA LEU A 199 -20.64 0.93 -4.03
C LEU A 199 -20.81 1.01 -5.55
N ALA A 200 -19.72 0.75 -6.28
CA ALA A 200 -19.76 -0.04 -7.50
C ALA A 200 -18.34 -0.54 -7.79
N LEU A 201 -18.06 -1.82 -7.48
CA LEU A 201 -17.08 -2.72 -8.13
C LEU A 201 -16.91 -3.99 -7.27
N CYS A 202 -17.95 -4.83 -7.27
CA CYS A 202 -17.88 -6.23 -6.83
C CYS A 202 -18.84 -7.08 -7.69
N GLN A 203 -18.66 -7.07 -9.01
CA GLN A 203 -19.16 -8.15 -9.87
C GLN A 203 -18.20 -8.31 -11.06
N GLY A 204 -17.43 -9.41 -11.05
CA GLY A 204 -16.74 -9.90 -12.24
C GLY A 204 -15.23 -10.15 -12.15
N VAL A 205 -14.73 -10.85 -11.11
CA VAL A 205 -13.54 -11.75 -11.19
C VAL A 205 -13.59 -12.86 -10.16
#